data_AF-A0A074LRG4-F1
#
_entry.id   AF-A0A074LRG4-F1
#
_cell.length_a   1.000
_cell.length_b   1.000
_cell.length_c   1.000
_cell.angle_alpha   90.00
_cell.angle_beta   90.00
_cell.angle_gamma   90.00
#
_symmetry.space_group_name_H-M   'P 1'
#
loop_
_entity.id
_entity.type
_entity.pdbx_description
1 polymer ?
#
loop_
_entity_poly.entity_id
_entity_poly.type
_entity_poly.pdbx_seq_one_letter_code
_entity_poly.pdbx_strand_id
1 'polypeptide(L)'
;MTLGEFLKSRREANGLSTRKVEEMCGVSDTFISLLENEKRAPSPDTLQKLSRPYGVSYYELLQQGGFLPEHAWLALTLNLLRRELGLGQEDFAAELGLSLEQWQTIEAGGEIPPQALETLGARFGTTTLSQLLQRDRA
;
A
#
# COMPACT_ATOMS: atom_id res chain seq x y z
N MET A 1 -8.14 -2.18 17.93
CA MET A 1 -8.80 -1.20 17.06
C MET A 1 -8.91 -1.83 15.69
N THR A 2 -10.12 -2.00 15.21
CA THR A 2 -10.39 -2.59 13.90
C THR A 2 -10.39 -1.53 12.81
N LEU A 3 -10.37 -1.94 11.53
CA LEU A 3 -10.45 -1.00 10.41
C LEU A 3 -11.71 -0.13 10.48
N GLY A 4 -12.85 -0.73 10.83
CA GLY A 4 -14.13 0.00 10.94
C GLY A 4 -14.06 1.08 12.03
N GLU A 5 -13.53 0.74 13.20
CA GLU A 5 -13.29 1.68 14.30
C GLU A 5 -12.30 2.79 13.91
N PHE A 6 -11.23 2.44 13.18
CA PHE A 6 -10.24 3.39 12.69
C PHE A 6 -10.87 4.39 11.71
N LEU A 7 -11.62 3.89 10.72
CA LEU A 7 -12.33 4.71 9.73
C LEU A 7 -13.30 5.69 10.41
N LYS A 8 -14.09 5.19 11.36
CA LYS A 8 -15.02 6.00 12.14
C LYS A 8 -14.30 7.10 12.91
N SER A 9 -13.17 6.77 13.56
CA SER A 9 -12.37 7.73 14.33
C SER A 9 -11.86 8.88 13.45
N ARG A 10 -11.41 8.59 12.22
CA ARG A 10 -10.89 9.60 11.29
C ARG A 10 -12.00 10.48 10.73
N ARG A 11 -13.17 9.91 10.44
CA ARG A 11 -14.36 10.68 10.04
C ARG A 11 -14.79 11.66 11.13
N GLU A 12 -14.88 11.20 12.38
CA GLU A 12 -15.28 12.02 13.52
C GLU A 12 -14.24 13.08 13.87
N ALA A 13 -12.94 12.75 13.78
CA ALA A 13 -11.86 13.72 13.94
C ALA A 13 -11.91 14.87 12.93
N ASN A 14 -12.40 14.60 11.72
CA ASN A 14 -12.60 15.62 10.68
C ASN A 14 -13.98 16.32 10.77
N GLY A 15 -14.80 15.99 11.79
CA GLY A 15 -16.12 16.60 11.98
C GLY A 15 -17.13 16.27 10.88
N LEU A 16 -16.94 15.17 10.16
CA LEU A 16 -17.78 14.81 9.02
C LEU A 16 -18.92 13.85 9.42
N SER A 17 -20.11 14.09 8.89
CA SER A 17 -21.17 13.07 8.90
C SER A 17 -20.97 12.08 7.74
N THR A 18 -21.50 10.87 7.87
CA THR A 18 -21.45 9.85 6.81
C THR A 18 -22.13 10.32 5.52
N ARG A 19 -23.26 11.07 5.60
CA ARG A 19 -23.85 11.79 4.46
C ARG A 19 -22.91 12.80 3.83
N LYS A 20 -22.12 13.53 4.63
CA LYS A 20 -21.17 14.50 4.08
C LYS A 20 -20.04 13.83 3.32
N VAL A 21 -19.60 12.67 3.82
CA VAL A 21 -18.59 11.85 3.13
C VAL A 21 -19.14 11.31 1.81
N GLU A 22 -20.41 10.87 1.79
CA GLU A 22 -21.11 10.49 0.55
C GLU A 22 -21.11 11.61 -0.48
N GLU A 23 -21.46 12.84 -0.09
CA GLU A 23 -21.39 14.01 -0.99
C GLU A 23 -19.98 14.27 -1.53
N MET A 24 -18.93 13.97 -0.74
CA MET A 24 -17.54 14.27 -1.09
C MET A 24 -16.88 13.21 -1.99
N CYS A 25 -17.21 11.93 -1.83
CA CYS A 25 -16.54 10.84 -2.55
C CYS A 25 -17.48 9.86 -3.27
N GLY A 26 -18.80 10.04 -3.16
CA GLY A 26 -19.80 9.24 -3.86
C GLY A 26 -20.00 7.82 -3.29
N VAL A 27 -19.48 7.53 -2.10
CA VAL A 27 -19.71 6.26 -1.40
C VAL A 27 -20.94 6.41 -0.51
N SER A 28 -21.96 5.54 -0.66
CA SER A 28 -23.24 5.77 0.02
C SER A 28 -23.13 5.77 1.55
N ASP A 29 -23.89 6.65 2.20
CA ASP A 29 -24.02 6.79 3.65
C ASP A 29 -24.29 5.45 4.34
N THR A 30 -25.20 4.66 3.76
CA THR A 30 -25.53 3.31 4.23
C THR A 30 -24.34 2.36 4.15
N PHE A 31 -23.54 2.43 3.08
CA PHE A 31 -22.36 1.58 2.92
C PHE A 31 -21.25 1.99 3.89
N ILE A 32 -20.98 3.28 4.04
CA ILE A 32 -20.00 3.82 5.02
C ILE A 32 -20.36 3.34 6.43
N SER A 33 -21.64 3.42 6.81
CA SER A 33 -22.12 2.94 8.10
C SER A 33 -21.88 1.42 8.29
N LEU A 34 -22.05 0.61 7.24
CA LEU A 34 -21.75 -0.82 7.31
C LEU A 34 -20.25 -1.10 7.46
N LEU A 35 -19.38 -0.31 6.82
CA LEU A 35 -17.92 -0.41 6.96
C LEU A 35 -17.46 -0.06 8.37
N GLU A 36 -17.93 1.07 8.91
CA GLU A 36 -17.53 1.58 10.23
C GLU A 36 -17.98 0.68 11.38
N ASN A 37 -19.03 -0.14 11.17
CA ASN A 37 -19.51 -1.11 12.14
C ASN A 37 -19.04 -2.56 11.85
N GLU A 38 -18.03 -2.72 10.98
CA GLU A 38 -17.44 -4.01 10.58
C GLU A 38 -18.44 -5.03 10.00
N LYS A 39 -19.60 -4.55 9.53
CA LYS A 39 -20.61 -5.40 8.88
C LYS A 39 -20.23 -5.74 7.45
N ARG A 40 -19.32 -4.97 6.85
CA ARG A 40 -18.82 -5.20 5.49
C ARG A 40 -17.36 -4.80 5.39
N ALA A 41 -16.59 -5.59 4.64
CA ALA A 41 -15.22 -5.24 4.29
C ALA A 41 -15.22 -4.16 3.18
N PRO A 42 -14.38 -3.12 3.28
CA PRO A 42 -14.22 -2.16 2.20
C PRO A 42 -13.51 -2.79 1.00
N SER A 43 -13.53 -2.13 -0.15
CA SER A 43 -12.65 -2.46 -1.27
C SER A 43 -11.49 -1.46 -1.34
N PRO A 44 -10.37 -1.77 -2.03
CA PRO A 44 -9.28 -0.80 -2.26
C PRO A 44 -9.79 0.51 -2.90
N ASP A 45 -10.70 0.42 -3.87
CA ASP A 45 -11.35 1.58 -4.48
C ASP A 45 -12.14 2.42 -3.46
N THR A 46 -12.86 1.76 -2.54
CA THR A 46 -13.56 2.45 -1.45
C THR A 46 -12.57 3.14 -0.52
N LEU A 47 -11.48 2.48 -0.13
CA LEU A 47 -10.44 3.07 0.72
C LEU A 47 -9.75 4.26 0.04
N GLN A 48 -9.54 4.20 -1.28
CA GLN A 48 -9.02 5.32 -2.04
C GLN A 48 -9.97 6.52 -1.99
N LYS A 49 -11.28 6.29 -2.19
CA LYS A 49 -12.32 7.33 -2.11
C LYS A 49 -12.44 7.93 -0.71
N LEU A 50 -12.25 7.12 0.33
CA LEU A 50 -12.30 7.57 1.73
C LEU A 50 -11.02 8.26 2.20
N SER A 51 -9.86 8.01 1.56
CA SER A 51 -8.56 8.61 1.93
C SER A 51 -8.61 10.14 2.02
N ARG A 52 -9.21 10.78 1.01
CA ARG A 52 -9.27 12.24 0.92
C ARG A 52 -10.24 12.88 1.93
N PRO A 53 -11.50 12.43 2.09
CA PRO A 53 -12.38 12.93 3.16
C PRO A 53 -11.85 12.66 4.57
N TYR A 54 -11.17 11.53 4.78
CA TYR A 54 -10.70 11.14 6.12
C TYR A 54 -9.32 11.69 6.46
N GLY A 55 -8.66 12.37 5.51
CA GLY A 55 -7.33 12.94 5.71
C GLY A 55 -6.31 11.86 6.09
N VAL A 56 -6.50 10.64 5.60
CA VAL A 56 -5.60 9.50 5.81
C VAL A 56 -4.95 9.20 4.48
N SER A 57 -3.66 8.85 4.48
CA SER A 57 -3.05 8.38 3.24
C SER A 57 -3.74 7.10 2.76
N TYR A 58 -3.90 6.94 1.45
CA TYR A 58 -4.47 5.72 0.88
C TYR A 58 -3.67 4.47 1.34
N TYR A 59 -2.35 4.62 1.47
CA TYR A 59 -1.44 3.60 1.99
C TYR A 59 -1.81 3.11 3.39
N GLU A 60 -2.00 4.03 4.33
CA GLU A 60 -2.33 3.72 5.72
C GLU A 60 -3.72 3.07 5.85
N LEU A 61 -4.66 3.41 4.96
CA LEU A 61 -5.97 2.74 4.87
C LEU A 61 -5.88 1.32 4.32
N LEU A 62 -5.02 1.07 3.33
CA LEU A 62 -4.77 -0.27 2.80
C LEU A 62 -4.10 -1.16 3.85
N GLN A 63 -3.18 -0.59 4.64
CA GLN A 63 -2.50 -1.27 5.75
C GLN A 63 -3.48 -1.69 6.84
N GLN A 64 -4.28 -0.75 7.33
CA GLN A 64 -5.30 -1.04 8.35
C GLN A 64 -6.37 -2.01 7.83
N GLY A 65 -6.62 -2.02 6.52
CA GLY A 65 -7.66 -2.83 5.91
C GLY A 65 -7.27 -4.27 5.56
N GLY A 66 -6.02 -4.66 5.79
CA GLY A 66 -5.52 -5.99 5.39
C GLY A 66 -5.50 -6.20 3.87
N PHE A 67 -5.73 -5.12 3.09
CA PHE A 67 -5.52 -5.09 1.64
C PHE A 67 -4.05 -4.97 1.28
N LEU A 68 -3.22 -4.78 2.30
CA LEU A 68 -1.82 -5.14 2.25
C LEU A 68 -1.63 -6.57 2.76
N PRO A 69 -1.38 -7.50 1.83
CA PRO A 69 -0.38 -8.56 1.88
C PRO A 69 1.03 -8.10 1.38
N GLU A 70 1.11 -6.82 0.99
CA GLU A 70 2.24 -5.87 0.78
C GLU A 70 3.27 -5.93 -0.38
N HIS A 71 3.37 -6.87 -1.32
CA HIS A 71 4.59 -6.88 -2.17
C HIS A 71 4.54 -7.04 -3.70
N ALA A 72 3.40 -7.29 -4.35
CA ALA A 72 3.38 -7.55 -5.80
C ALA A 72 3.92 -6.38 -6.67
N TRP A 73 3.53 -5.14 -6.37
CA TRP A 73 4.03 -3.96 -7.10
C TRP A 73 5.49 -3.64 -6.75
N LEU A 74 5.92 -3.93 -5.51
CA LEU A 74 7.30 -3.82 -5.08
C LEU A 74 8.17 -4.84 -5.82
N ALA A 75 7.76 -6.10 -5.90
CA ALA A 75 8.47 -7.14 -6.65
C ALA A 75 8.69 -6.71 -8.12
N LEU A 76 7.66 -6.14 -8.76
CA LEU A 76 7.77 -5.58 -10.11
C LEU A 76 8.76 -4.40 -10.15
N THR A 77 8.65 -3.47 -9.21
CA THR A 77 9.54 -2.29 -9.13
C THR A 77 11.00 -2.69 -8.91
N LEU A 78 11.24 -3.70 -8.08
CA LEU A 78 12.57 -4.23 -7.78
C LEU A 78 13.16 -5.00 -8.96
N ASN A 79 12.33 -5.76 -9.70
CA ASN A 79 12.77 -6.38 -10.94
C ASN A 79 13.19 -5.33 -11.99
N LEU A 80 12.44 -4.24 -12.10
CA LEU A 80 12.79 -3.13 -13.00
C LEU A 80 14.09 -2.44 -12.57
N LEU A 81 14.25 -2.14 -11.28
CA LEU A 81 15.48 -1.54 -10.74
C LEU A 81 16.71 -2.43 -10.97
N ARG A 82 16.57 -3.75 -10.74
CA ARG A 82 17.62 -4.73 -11.01
C ARG A 82 18.08 -4.66 -12.48
N ARG A 83 17.13 -4.56 -13.41
CA ARG A 83 17.41 -4.48 -14.86
C ARG A 83 18.07 -3.15 -15.24
N GLU A 84 17.65 -2.05 -14.65
CA GLU A 84 18.23 -0.71 -14.92
C GLU A 84 19.68 -0.61 -14.40
N LEU A 85 20.01 -1.31 -13.31
CA LEU A 85 21.36 -1.40 -12.77
C LEU A 85 22.25 -2.43 -13.48
N GLY A 86 21.69 -3.23 -14.41
CA GLY A 86 22.42 -4.27 -15.12
C GLY A 86 22.87 -5.45 -14.26
N LEU A 87 22.25 -5.65 -13.08
CA LEU A 87 22.64 -6.68 -12.11
C LEU A 87 21.97 -8.03 -12.36
N GLY A 88 22.70 -9.11 -12.09
CA GLY A 88 22.16 -10.47 -12.04
C GLY A 88 21.19 -10.66 -10.87
N GLN A 89 20.39 -11.73 -10.90
CA GLN A 89 19.48 -12.05 -9.78
C GLN A 89 20.25 -12.37 -8.49
N GLU A 90 21.38 -13.08 -8.58
CA GLU A 90 22.23 -13.39 -7.42
C GLU A 90 22.86 -12.14 -6.80
N ASP A 91 23.45 -11.27 -7.63
CA ASP A 91 24.10 -10.05 -7.14
C ASP A 91 23.07 -9.10 -6.49
N PHE A 92 21.88 -8.96 -7.11
CA PHE A 92 20.82 -8.12 -6.56
C PHE A 92 20.21 -8.69 -5.29
N ALA A 93 20.03 -10.02 -5.20
CA ALA A 93 19.59 -10.66 -3.97
C ALA A 93 20.63 -10.46 -2.85
N ALA A 94 21.92 -10.67 -3.14
CA ALA A 94 23.01 -10.44 -2.18
C ALA A 94 23.07 -8.97 -1.71
N GLU A 95 22.81 -8.01 -2.60
CA GLU A 95 22.70 -6.58 -2.28
C GLU A 95 21.53 -6.27 -1.33
N LEU A 96 20.45 -7.05 -1.38
CA LEU A 96 19.30 -6.92 -0.47
C LEU A 96 19.40 -7.80 0.78
N GLY A 97 20.50 -8.54 0.95
CA GLY A 97 20.66 -9.52 2.02
C GLY A 97 19.70 -10.72 1.89
N LEU A 98 19.32 -11.07 0.67
CA LEU A 98 18.42 -12.16 0.31
C LEU A 98 19.17 -13.28 -0.43
N SER A 99 18.64 -14.51 -0.34
CA SER A 99 19.07 -15.61 -1.21
C SER A 99 18.35 -15.58 -2.56
N LEU A 100 18.92 -16.29 -3.56
CA LEU A 100 18.31 -16.43 -4.88
C LEU A 100 16.89 -17.04 -4.82
N GLU A 101 16.65 -18.03 -3.95
CA GLU A 101 15.33 -18.64 -3.76
C GLU A 101 14.31 -17.66 -3.17
N GLN A 102 14.74 -16.82 -2.23
CA GLN A 102 13.87 -15.78 -1.65
C GLN A 102 13.49 -14.76 -2.72
N TRP A 103 14.45 -14.36 -3.56
CA TRP A 103 14.20 -13.46 -4.67
C TRP A 103 13.21 -14.02 -5.69
N GLN A 104 13.33 -15.30 -6.06
CA GLN A 104 12.40 -15.95 -6.99
C GLN A 104 10.98 -16.04 -6.44
N THR A 105 10.85 -16.27 -5.13
CA THR A 105 9.56 -16.29 -4.44
C THR A 105 8.88 -14.91 -4.48
N ILE A 106 9.66 -13.84 -4.31
CA ILE A 106 9.19 -12.46 -4.42
C ILE A 106 8.75 -12.16 -5.86
N GLU A 107 9.55 -12.53 -6.87
CA GLU A 107 9.20 -12.36 -8.29
C GLU A 107 7.89 -13.08 -8.67
N ALA A 108 7.60 -14.23 -8.03
CA ALA A 108 6.37 -14.97 -8.21
C ALA A 108 5.14 -14.36 -7.50
N GLY A 109 5.29 -13.18 -6.88
CA GLY A 109 4.23 -12.50 -6.13
C GLY A 109 4.15 -12.93 -4.66
N GLY A 110 5.21 -13.53 -4.14
CA GLY A 110 5.34 -13.87 -2.73
C GLY A 110 5.63 -12.65 -1.84
N GLU A 111 5.65 -12.90 -0.53
CA GLU A 111 5.93 -11.88 0.48
C GLU A 111 7.40 -11.45 0.44
N ILE A 112 7.66 -10.15 0.48
CA ILE A 112 9.02 -9.59 0.65
C ILE A 112 9.35 -9.56 2.14
N PRO A 113 10.51 -10.08 2.55
CA PRO A 113 11.00 -9.97 3.92
C PRO A 113 11.18 -8.51 4.35
N PRO A 114 10.80 -8.13 5.58
CA PRO A 114 10.95 -6.76 6.09
C PRO A 114 12.39 -6.22 5.98
N GLN A 115 13.39 -7.08 6.20
CA GLN A 115 14.82 -6.75 6.07
C GLN A 115 15.22 -6.25 4.67
N ALA A 116 14.54 -6.73 3.61
CA ALA A 116 14.79 -6.26 2.26
C ALA A 116 14.25 -4.85 2.06
N LEU A 117 13.10 -4.52 2.65
CA LEU A 117 12.51 -3.17 2.61
C LEU A 117 13.40 -2.15 3.33
N GLU A 118 13.97 -2.54 4.47
CA GLU A 118 14.92 -1.71 5.21
C GLU A 118 16.19 -1.46 4.41
N THR A 119 16.75 -2.51 3.81
CA THR A 119 17.94 -2.40 2.94
C THR A 119 17.66 -1.55 1.71
N LEU A 120 16.46 -1.63 1.14
CA LEU A 120 16.04 -0.81 0.01
C LEU A 120 16.01 0.68 0.35
N GLY A 121 15.39 1.02 1.48
CA GLY A 121 15.33 2.40 1.98
C GLY A 121 16.72 2.96 2.30
N ALA A 122 17.59 2.14 2.91
CA ALA A 122 18.93 2.55 3.30
C ALA A 122 19.91 2.70 2.12
N ARG A 123 19.82 1.81 1.12
CA ARG A 123 20.83 1.66 0.07
C ARG A 123 20.45 2.39 -1.22
N PHE A 124 19.16 2.51 -1.53
CA PHE A 124 18.68 3.14 -2.78
C PHE A 124 17.94 4.47 -2.57
N GLY A 125 17.61 4.84 -1.32
CA GLY A 125 17.01 6.12 -0.96
C GLY A 125 15.53 6.30 -1.38
N THR A 126 14.78 7.09 -0.62
CA THR A 126 13.35 7.37 -0.83
C THR A 126 13.03 8.06 -2.16
N THR A 127 14.00 8.74 -2.76
CA THR A 127 13.87 9.44 -4.05
C THR A 127 13.78 8.47 -5.24
N THR A 128 14.44 7.32 -5.19
CA THR A 128 14.47 6.35 -6.31
C THR A 128 13.14 5.62 -6.46
N LEU A 129 12.52 5.21 -5.35
CA LEU A 129 11.20 4.58 -5.35
C LEU A 129 10.10 5.56 -5.81
N SER A 130 10.18 6.82 -5.37
CA SER A 130 9.23 7.85 -5.78
C SER A 130 9.40 8.28 -7.25
N GLN A 131 10.63 8.28 -7.78
CA GLN A 131 10.90 8.48 -9.21
C GLN A 131 10.43 7.32 -10.08
N LEU A 132 10.65 6.06 -9.66
CA LEU A 132 10.15 4.87 -10.37
C LEU A 132 8.62 4.82 -10.42
N LEU A 133 7.96 5.16 -9.31
CA LEU A 133 6.49 5.26 -9.23
C LEU A 133 5.89 6.38 -10.11
N GLN A 134 6.67 7.43 -10.39
CA GLN A 134 6.27 8.50 -11.32
C GLN A 134 6.51 8.14 -12.79
N ARG A 135 7.47 7.24 -13.06
CA ARG A 135 7.88 6.87 -14.42
C ARG A 135 6.94 5.86 -15.09
N ASP A 136 6.27 5.02 -14.31
CA ASP A 136 5.30 4.02 -14.80
C ASP A 136 3.88 4.59 -15.06
N ARG A 137 3.73 5.92 -14.95
CA ARG A 137 2.49 6.67 -15.23
C ARG A 137 2.50 7.44 -16.55
N ALA A 138 3.47 7.18 -17.44
CA ALA A 138 3.56 7.77 -18.77
C ALA A 138 3.20 6.76 -19.88
#